data_AF-A0A4P5UEN6-F1
#
_entry.id   AF-A0A4P5UEN6-F1
#
_cell.length_a   1.000
_cell.length_b   1.000
_cell.length_c   1.000
_cell.angle_alpha   90.00
_cell.angle_beta   90.00
_cell.angle_gamma   90.00
#
_symmetry.space_group_name_H-M   'P 1'
#
loop_
_entity.id
_entity.type
_entity.pdbx_description
1 polymer ?
#
loop_
_entity_poly.entity_id
_entity_poly.type
_entity_poly.pdbx_seq_one_letter_code
_entity_poly.pdbx_strand_id
1 'polypeptide(L)'
;MLNQILIFLLDTLLGLFSLALLLRFFMQLLRAPYRNPLAQFLIALTDFIVRPSRRMIPSLQGMDLSTLILAWLVEYSLLVGTLALKGYDFSSVTGVAIGGMGLLAFVEIVKMTFYIILVAVIMQSVLSWVSPHNPMAPLLDSFTRPFLGIFRRRIPTIANVDLSPLFLLVLIQLLLMVVAGVEREIPALM
;
A
#
# COMPACT_ATOMS: atom_id res chain seq x y z
N MET A 1 25.14 10.85 -11.07
CA MET A 1 24.50 10.25 -12.25
C MET A 1 24.25 8.74 -12.07
N LEU A 2 25.27 7.88 -11.99
CA LEU A 2 25.06 6.42 -11.83
C LEU A 2 24.22 6.06 -10.60
N ASN A 3 24.55 6.57 -9.41
CA ASN A 3 23.80 6.27 -8.19
C ASN A 3 22.34 6.73 -8.27
N GLN A 4 22.04 7.84 -8.96
CA GLN A 4 20.67 8.31 -9.13
C GLN A 4 19.85 7.37 -10.03
N ILE A 5 20.47 6.84 -11.09
CA ILE A 5 19.84 5.83 -11.95
C ILE A 5 19.57 4.55 -11.15
N LEU A 6 20.54 4.10 -10.35
CA LEU A 6 20.38 2.92 -9.50
C LEU A 6 19.30 3.10 -8.43
N ILE A 7 19.24 4.26 -7.79
CA ILE A 7 18.18 4.60 -6.82
C ILE A 7 16.81 4.59 -7.52
N PHE A 8 16.69 5.23 -8.68
CA PHE A 8 15.45 5.21 -9.47
C PHE A 8 15.00 3.79 -9.83
N LEU A 9 15.93 2.93 -10.26
CA LEU A 9 15.63 1.53 -10.57
C LEU A 9 15.21 0.76 -9.33
N LEU A 10 15.88 0.94 -8.19
CA LEU A 10 15.48 0.33 -6.92
C LEU A 10 14.09 0.78 -6.49
N ASP A 11 13.85 2.09 -6.43
CA ASP A 11 12.56 2.69 -6.05
C ASP A 11 11.43 2.17 -6.94
N THR A 12 11.68 2.10 -8.25
CA THR A 12 10.68 1.60 -9.21
C THR A 12 10.44 0.11 -9.02
N LEU A 13 11.48 -0.72 -9.03
CA LEU A 13 11.32 -2.17 -9.02
C LEU A 13 10.79 -2.68 -7.68
N LEU A 14 11.42 -2.27 -6.57
CA LEU A 14 11.01 -2.71 -5.23
C LEU A 14 9.72 -2.02 -4.79
N GLY A 15 9.51 -0.76 -5.13
CA GLY A 15 8.25 -0.06 -4.85
C GLY A 15 7.06 -0.69 -5.58
N LEU A 16 7.20 -1.02 -6.87
CA LEU A 16 6.17 -1.75 -7.62
C LEU A 16 5.96 -3.17 -7.06
N PHE A 17 7.01 -3.83 -6.60
CA PHE A 17 6.90 -5.16 -6.01
C PHE A 17 6.20 -5.13 -4.64
N SER A 18 6.52 -4.13 -3.79
CA SER A 18 5.83 -3.84 -2.53
C SER A 18 4.35 -3.56 -2.78
N LEU A 19 4.03 -2.70 -3.75
CA LEU A 19 2.66 -2.44 -4.20
C LEU A 19 1.95 -3.73 -4.60
N ALA A 20 2.60 -4.60 -5.38
CA ALA A 20 2.01 -5.88 -5.77
C ALA A 20 1.72 -6.79 -4.57
N LEU A 21 2.62 -6.85 -3.59
CA LEU A 21 2.41 -7.61 -2.36
C LEU A 21 1.25 -7.04 -1.51
N LEU A 22 1.16 -5.72 -1.37
CA LEU A 22 0.06 -5.06 -0.66
C LEU A 22 -1.28 -5.24 -1.37
N LEU A 23 -1.32 -5.07 -2.70
CA LEU A 23 -2.53 -5.34 -3.46
C LEU A 23 -2.95 -6.80 -3.32
N ARG A 24 -2.01 -7.75 -3.34
CA ARG A 24 -2.30 -9.17 -3.08
C ARG A 24 -2.87 -9.37 -1.68
N PHE A 25 -2.30 -8.72 -0.67
CA PHE A 25 -2.81 -8.75 0.70
C PHE A 25 -4.26 -8.22 0.76
N PHE A 26 -4.56 -7.08 0.14
CA PHE A 26 -5.91 -6.53 0.09
C PHE A 26 -6.90 -7.42 -0.68
N MET A 27 -6.48 -8.02 -1.80
CA MET A 27 -7.34 -8.97 -2.53
C MET A 27 -7.71 -10.17 -1.66
N GLN A 28 -6.78 -10.66 -0.84
CA GLN A 28 -7.06 -11.74 0.12
C GLN A 28 -7.97 -11.26 1.26
N LEU A 29 -7.72 -10.07 1.80
CA LEU A 29 -8.51 -9.46 2.87
C LEU A 29 -9.98 -9.28 2.48
N LEU A 30 -10.23 -8.86 1.24
CA LEU A 30 -11.58 -8.68 0.69
C LEU A 30 -12.22 -9.97 0.19
N ARG A 31 -11.50 -11.10 0.24
CA ARG A 31 -11.91 -12.38 -0.36
C ARG A 31 -12.29 -12.23 -1.84
N ALA A 32 -11.49 -11.45 -2.57
CA ALA A 32 -11.69 -11.23 -4.00
C ALA A 32 -11.70 -12.57 -4.77
N PRO A 33 -12.60 -12.74 -5.76
CA PRO A 33 -12.67 -13.98 -6.51
C PRO A 33 -11.36 -14.23 -7.27
N TYR A 34 -10.83 -15.46 -7.16
CA TYR A 34 -9.60 -15.88 -7.83
C TYR A 34 -9.63 -15.73 -9.37
N ARG A 35 -10.83 -15.67 -9.96
CA ARG A 35 -11.04 -15.45 -11.38
C ARG A 35 -10.76 -14.00 -11.84
N ASN A 36 -10.51 -13.07 -10.91
CA ASN A 36 -10.13 -11.71 -11.25
C ASN A 36 -8.74 -11.70 -11.92
N PRO A 37 -8.60 -11.14 -13.14
CA PRO A 37 -7.30 -11.02 -13.81
C PRO A 37 -6.22 -10.34 -12.97
N LEU A 38 -6.57 -9.31 -12.20
CA LEU A 38 -5.64 -8.62 -11.30
C LEU A 38 -5.12 -9.57 -10.21
N ALA A 39 -6.00 -10.36 -9.61
CA ALA A 39 -5.61 -11.31 -8.58
C ALA A 39 -4.65 -12.38 -9.14
N GLN A 40 -4.92 -12.89 -10.34
CA GLN A 40 -4.05 -13.86 -11.01
C GLN A 40 -2.67 -13.27 -11.34
N PHE A 41 -2.65 -12.04 -11.86
CA PHE A 41 -1.41 -11.31 -12.13
C PHE A 41 -0.56 -11.14 -10.86
N LEU A 42 -1.18 -10.65 -9.79
CA LEU A 42 -0.48 -10.41 -8.51
C LEU A 42 0.04 -11.72 -7.90
N ILE A 43 -0.74 -12.79 -7.98
CA ILE A 43 -0.30 -14.12 -7.53
C ILE A 43 0.88 -14.58 -8.37
N ALA A 44 0.77 -14.58 -9.70
CA ALA A 44 1.86 -14.99 -10.59
C ALA A 44 3.16 -14.22 -10.32
N LEU A 45 3.06 -12.91 -10.05
CA LEU A 45 4.22 -12.06 -9.78
C LEU A 45 4.85 -12.31 -8.41
N THR A 46 4.08 -12.70 -7.38
CA THR A 46 4.57 -12.73 -5.99
C THR A 46 4.63 -14.13 -5.37
N ASP A 47 4.06 -15.17 -6.00
CA ASP A 47 3.92 -16.49 -5.39
C ASP A 47 5.24 -17.16 -5.05
N PHE A 48 6.28 -16.90 -5.86
CA PHE A 48 7.59 -17.50 -5.68
C PHE A 48 8.21 -17.17 -4.31
N ILE A 49 7.94 -15.97 -3.78
CA ILE A 49 8.43 -15.53 -2.46
C ILE A 49 7.39 -15.77 -1.37
N VAL A 50 6.09 -15.59 -1.67
CA VAL A 50 5.03 -15.73 -0.68
C VAL A 50 4.84 -17.18 -0.23
N ARG A 51 4.91 -18.17 -1.15
CA ARG A 51 4.70 -19.59 -0.81
C ARG A 51 5.74 -20.13 0.18
N PRO A 52 7.06 -19.91 -0.01
CA PRO A 52 8.05 -20.30 0.99
C PRO A 52 7.82 -19.61 2.33
N SER A 53 7.56 -18.30 2.34
CA SER A 53 7.38 -17.52 3.59
C SER A 53 6.17 -17.96 4.42
N ARG A 54 5.10 -18.41 3.76
CA ARG A 54 3.92 -18.99 4.42
C ARG A 54 4.22 -20.27 5.22
N ARG A 55 5.36 -20.94 4.97
CA ARG A 55 5.78 -22.09 5.78
C ARG A 55 6.32 -21.69 7.15
N MET A 56 6.87 -20.48 7.26
CA MET A 56 7.48 -19.96 8.49
C MET A 56 6.49 -19.12 9.30
N ILE A 57 5.59 -18.41 8.62
CA ILE A 57 4.64 -17.50 9.25
C ILE A 57 3.23 -18.08 9.09
N PRO A 58 2.55 -18.48 10.18
CA PRO A 58 1.19 -19.00 10.09
C PRO A 58 0.22 -17.91 9.63
N SER A 59 -0.77 -18.28 8.82
CA SER A 59 -1.87 -17.39 8.45
C SER A 59 -2.83 -17.25 9.64
N LEU A 60 -3.11 -16.02 10.05
CA LEU A 60 -4.06 -15.72 11.12
C LEU A 60 -5.43 -15.38 10.51
N GLN A 61 -6.45 -16.21 10.77
CA GLN A 61 -7.86 -15.94 10.46
C GLN A 61 -8.16 -15.57 8.98
N GLY A 62 -7.41 -16.14 8.03
CA GLY A 62 -7.58 -15.84 6.60
C GLY A 62 -6.87 -14.57 6.12
N MET A 63 -6.13 -13.89 6.99
CA MET A 63 -5.19 -12.82 6.64
C MET A 63 -3.81 -13.42 6.34
N ASP A 64 -3.25 -13.04 5.20
CA ASP A 64 -1.92 -13.47 4.79
C ASP A 64 -0.85 -12.53 5.37
N LEU A 65 -0.59 -12.66 6.67
CA LEU A 65 0.44 -11.88 7.35
C LEU A 65 1.82 -12.06 6.70
N SER A 66 2.06 -13.21 6.07
CA SER A 66 3.29 -13.46 5.31
C SER A 66 3.46 -12.43 4.18
N THR A 67 2.39 -12.11 3.43
CA THR A 67 2.46 -11.07 2.39
C THR A 67 2.73 -9.67 2.93
N LEU A 68 2.14 -9.31 4.08
CA LEU A 68 2.35 -8.00 4.69
C LEU A 68 3.78 -7.85 5.24
N ILE A 69 4.30 -8.89 5.90
CA ILE A 69 5.68 -8.92 6.39
C ILE A 69 6.65 -8.87 5.22
N LEU A 70 6.38 -9.59 4.13
CA LEU A 70 7.21 -9.51 2.93
C LEU A 70 7.19 -8.11 2.30
N ALA A 71 6.04 -7.46 2.22
CA ALA A 71 5.98 -6.08 1.72
C ALA A 71 6.83 -5.14 2.58
N TRP A 72 6.71 -5.26 3.91
CA TRP A 72 7.52 -4.48 4.85
C TRP A 72 9.04 -4.76 4.71
N LEU A 73 9.44 -6.02 4.53
CA LEU A 73 10.84 -6.38 4.31
C LEU A 73 11.37 -5.84 2.97
N VAL A 74 10.53 -5.79 1.94
CA VAL A 74 10.87 -5.19 0.64
C VAL A 74 11.09 -3.69 0.80
N GLU A 75 10.21 -2.97 1.51
CA GLU A 75 10.40 -1.55 1.81
C GLU A 75 11.64 -1.28 2.66
N TYR A 76 11.89 -2.13 3.66
CA TYR A 76 13.10 -2.04 4.47
C TYR A 76 14.36 -2.22 3.62
N SER A 77 14.35 -3.20 2.72
CA SER A 77 15.47 -3.46 1.80
C SER A 77 15.66 -2.31 0.81
N LEU A 78 14.56 -1.72 0.33
CA LEU A 78 14.59 -0.54 -0.52
C LEU A 78 15.23 0.65 0.20
N LEU A 79 14.78 0.94 1.42
CA LEU A 79 15.31 2.04 2.24
C LEU A 79 16.81 1.88 2.50
N VAL A 80 17.24 0.68 2.93
CA VAL A 80 18.66 0.39 3.19
C VAL A 80 19.48 0.49 1.89
N GLY A 81 18.99 -0.04 0.78
CA GLY A 81 19.66 0.04 -0.53
C GLY A 81 19.83 1.48 -1.00
N THR A 82 18.78 2.30 -0.86
CA THR A 82 18.83 3.72 -1.22
C THR A 82 19.78 4.51 -0.31
N LEU A 83 19.82 4.23 1.00
CA LEU A 83 20.78 4.85 1.92
C LEU A 83 22.23 4.46 1.58
N ALA A 84 22.49 3.19 1.24
CA ALA A 84 23.80 2.74 0.82
C ALA A 84 24.30 3.44 -0.45
N LEU A 85 23.43 3.58 -1.45
CA LEU A 85 23.76 4.31 -2.69
C LEU A 85 23.94 5.81 -2.47
N LYS A 86 23.36 6.37 -1.40
CA LYS A 86 23.57 7.76 -0.96
C LYS A 86 24.84 7.94 -0.12
N GLY A 87 25.59 6.87 0.16
CA GLY A 87 26.84 6.92 0.92
C GLY A 87 26.64 6.96 2.44
N TYR A 88 25.50 6.49 2.94
CA TYR A 88 25.28 6.35 4.38
C TYR A 88 26.29 5.36 4.98
N ASP A 89 26.96 5.75 6.07
CA ASP A 89 27.94 4.91 6.73
C ASP A 89 27.24 3.92 7.68
N PHE A 90 27.24 2.64 7.30
CA PHE A 90 26.64 1.59 8.12
C PHE A 90 27.53 1.09 9.26
N SER A 91 28.80 1.52 9.33
CA SER A 91 29.76 1.03 10.34
C SER A 91 29.40 1.47 11.77
N SER A 92 28.67 2.58 11.90
CA SER A 92 28.25 3.17 13.18
C SER A 92 26.77 2.94 13.51
N VAL A 93 26.10 2.03 12.79
CA VAL A 93 24.66 1.78 12.96
C VAL A 93 24.38 1.19 14.34
N THR A 94 23.63 1.95 15.14
CA THR A 94 23.15 1.51 16.44
C THR A 94 21.88 0.66 16.30
N GLY A 95 21.53 -0.09 17.34
CA GLY A 95 20.24 -0.81 17.38
C GLY A 95 19.02 0.13 17.27
N VAL A 96 19.17 1.38 17.72
CA VAL A 96 18.15 2.43 17.57
C VAL A 96 17.96 2.80 16.10
N ALA A 97 19.05 2.95 15.34
CA ALA A 97 18.99 3.22 13.91
C ALA A 97 18.32 2.07 13.13
N ILE A 98 18.62 0.80 13.44
CA ILE A 98 17.94 -0.36 12.82
C ILE A 98 16.44 -0.34 13.12
N GLY A 99 16.07 -0.11 14.39
CA GLY A 99 14.67 -0.03 14.80
C GLY A 99 13.93 1.11 14.10
N GLY A 100 14.56 2.27 13.99
CA GLY A 100 14.01 3.40 13.26
C GLY A 100 13.85 3.10 11.76
N MET A 101 14.78 2.38 11.13
CA MET A 101 14.69 2.05 9.69
C MET A 101 13.52 1.09 9.46
N GLY A 102 13.31 0.17 10.40
CA GLY A 102 12.11 -0.68 10.45
C GLY A 102 10.82 0.13 10.58
N LEU A 103 10.83 1.15 11.45
CA LEU A 103 9.69 2.05 11.61
C LEU A 103 9.42 2.88 10.34
N LEU A 104 10.46 3.41 9.68
CA LEU A 104 10.32 4.11 8.40
C LEU A 104 9.71 3.21 7.31
N ALA A 105 10.20 1.98 7.19
CA ALA A 105 9.64 1.01 6.25
C ALA A 105 8.16 0.71 6.56
N PHE A 106 7.78 0.68 7.84
CA PHE A 106 6.38 0.53 8.23
C PHE A 106 5.53 1.75 7.86
N VAL A 107 6.05 2.96 8.08
CA VAL A 107 5.42 4.22 7.67
C VAL A 107 5.21 4.25 6.15
N GLU A 108 6.15 3.73 5.36
CA GLU A 108 6.01 3.62 3.91
C GLU A 108 4.85 2.68 3.50
N ILE A 109 4.71 1.54 4.17
CA ILE A 109 3.56 0.62 3.94
C ILE A 109 2.22 1.31 4.26
N VAL A 110 2.17 2.10 5.33
CA VAL A 110 0.97 2.88 5.69
C VAL A 110 0.68 3.94 4.63
N LYS A 111 1.71 4.67 4.18
CA LYS A 111 1.60 5.68 3.12
C LYS A 111 1.09 5.06 1.82
N MET A 112 1.68 3.92 1.40
CA MET A 112 1.27 3.19 0.21
C MET A 112 -0.16 2.66 0.33
N THR A 113 -0.57 2.19 1.50
CA THR A 113 -1.96 1.78 1.77
C THR A 113 -2.94 2.94 1.56
N PHE A 114 -2.64 4.14 2.06
CA PHE A 114 -3.46 5.32 1.81
C PHE A 114 -3.54 5.67 0.33
N TYR A 115 -2.43 5.59 -0.41
CA TYR A 115 -2.45 5.77 -1.86
C TYR A 115 -3.28 4.72 -2.59
N ILE A 116 -3.22 3.45 -2.19
CA ILE A 116 -4.07 2.38 -2.76
C ILE A 116 -5.56 2.71 -2.54
N ILE A 117 -5.93 3.12 -1.33
CA ILE A 117 -7.32 3.50 -1.02
C ILE A 117 -7.73 4.73 -1.84
N LEU A 118 -6.88 5.75 -1.91
CA LEU A 118 -7.11 6.98 -2.68
C LEU A 118 -7.41 6.65 -4.15
N VAL A 119 -6.54 5.87 -4.79
CA VAL A 119 -6.70 5.50 -6.20
C VAL A 119 -7.94 4.63 -6.39
N ALA A 120 -8.23 3.70 -5.48
CA ALA A 120 -9.44 2.88 -5.59
C ALA A 120 -10.73 3.69 -5.45
N VAL A 121 -10.76 4.68 -4.56
CA VAL A 121 -11.89 5.61 -4.40
C VAL A 121 -12.08 6.46 -5.66
N ILE A 122 -10.99 6.98 -6.24
CA ILE A 122 -11.06 7.71 -7.52
C ILE A 122 -11.61 6.79 -8.61
N MET A 123 -11.05 5.59 -8.77
CA MET A 123 -11.49 4.62 -9.78
C MET A 123 -12.97 4.27 -9.62
N GLN A 124 -13.43 3.98 -8.40
CA GLN A 124 -14.84 3.67 -8.14
C GLN A 124 -15.74 4.87 -8.45
N SER A 125 -15.34 6.09 -8.07
CA SER A 125 -16.11 7.31 -8.33
C SER A 125 -16.29 7.54 -9.83
N VAL A 126 -15.19 7.48 -10.58
CA VAL A 126 -15.19 7.63 -12.04
C VAL A 126 -16.04 6.54 -12.69
N LEU A 127 -15.89 5.27 -12.28
CA LEU A 127 -16.73 4.18 -12.81
C LEU A 127 -18.20 4.38 -12.47
N SER A 128 -18.54 4.86 -11.27
CA SER A 128 -19.93 5.08 -10.87
C SER A 128 -20.63 6.16 -11.70
N TRP A 129 -19.88 7.15 -12.19
CA TRP A 129 -20.44 8.25 -13.00
C TRP A 129 -20.44 7.92 -14.50
N VAL A 130 -19.36 7.29 -14.98
CA VAL A 130 -19.14 7.07 -16.42
C VAL A 130 -19.63 5.71 -16.88
N SER A 131 -19.49 4.65 -16.07
CA SER A 131 -19.81 3.28 -16.47
C SER A 131 -20.30 2.41 -15.28
N PRO A 132 -21.55 2.61 -14.82
CA PRO A 132 -22.08 1.91 -13.64
C PRO A 132 -22.11 0.37 -13.77
N HIS A 133 -22.17 -0.15 -14.99
CA HIS A 133 -22.29 -1.59 -15.28
C HIS A 133 -20.94 -2.30 -15.46
N ASN A 134 -19.83 -1.66 -15.08
CA ASN A 134 -18.50 -2.23 -15.24
C ASN A 134 -18.30 -3.47 -14.33
N PRO A 135 -17.76 -4.60 -14.84
CA PRO A 135 -17.56 -5.82 -14.05
C PRO A 135 -16.58 -5.67 -12.86
N MET A 136 -15.75 -4.63 -12.85
CA MET A 136 -14.84 -4.32 -11.73
C MET A 136 -15.51 -3.48 -10.63
N ALA A 137 -16.66 -2.85 -10.91
CA ALA A 137 -17.34 -1.97 -9.97
C ALA A 137 -17.71 -2.66 -8.63
N PRO A 138 -18.22 -3.90 -8.60
CA PRO A 138 -18.54 -4.58 -7.33
C PRO A 138 -17.32 -4.85 -6.45
N LEU A 139 -16.17 -5.09 -7.08
CA LEU A 139 -14.90 -5.35 -6.39
C LEU A 139 -14.35 -4.08 -5.75
N LEU A 140 -14.38 -2.97 -6.50
CA LEU A 140 -14.00 -1.65 -6.00
C LEU A 140 -14.99 -1.16 -4.93
N ASP A 141 -16.29 -1.40 -5.09
CA ASP A 141 -17.27 -1.07 -4.04
C ASP A 141 -17.00 -1.89 -2.78
N SER A 142 -16.77 -3.21 -2.87
CA SER A 142 -16.41 -4.02 -1.69
C SER A 142 -15.16 -3.49 -0.97
N PHE A 143 -14.14 -3.08 -1.71
CA PHE A 143 -12.91 -2.50 -1.13
C PHE A 143 -13.13 -1.15 -0.47
N THR A 144 -13.86 -0.26 -1.14
CA THR A 144 -14.02 1.14 -0.72
C THR A 144 -15.17 1.34 0.27
N ARG A 145 -16.13 0.42 0.34
CA ARG A 145 -17.35 0.51 1.16
C ARG A 145 -17.08 0.70 2.66
N PRO A 146 -16.08 0.07 3.31
CA PRO A 146 -15.79 0.34 4.71
C PRO A 146 -15.41 1.81 4.95
N PHE A 147 -14.72 2.45 4.00
CA PHE A 147 -14.26 3.83 4.10
C PHE A 147 -15.37 4.81 3.68
N LEU A 148 -15.97 4.60 2.51
CA LEU A 148 -17.03 5.46 1.98
C LEU A 148 -18.34 5.32 2.73
N GLY A 149 -18.63 4.15 3.29
CA GLY A 149 -19.86 3.89 4.04
C GLY A 149 -20.04 4.80 5.25
N ILE A 150 -18.94 5.26 5.86
CA ILE A 150 -18.97 6.22 6.97
C ILE A 150 -19.56 7.56 6.50
N PHE A 151 -19.13 8.02 5.32
CA PHE A 151 -19.57 9.28 4.71
C PHE A 151 -20.96 9.15 4.06
N ARG A 152 -21.24 8.06 3.33
CA ARG A 152 -22.54 7.79 2.69
C ARG A 152 -23.70 7.76 3.69
N ARG A 153 -23.44 7.44 4.96
CA ARG A 153 -24.46 7.50 6.02
C ARG A 153 -24.80 8.92 6.47
N ARG A 154 -23.94 9.90 6.20
CA ARG A 154 -24.06 11.30 6.68
C ARG A 154 -24.30 12.29 5.55
N ILE A 155 -23.84 11.98 4.34
CA ILE A 155 -23.85 12.88 3.19
C ILE A 155 -24.90 12.39 2.18
N PRO A 156 -25.96 13.16 1.92
CA PRO A 156 -26.93 12.80 0.90
C PRO A 156 -26.33 12.92 -0.51
N THR A 157 -26.86 12.14 -1.44
CA THR A 157 -26.52 12.28 -2.86
C THR A 157 -27.10 13.58 -3.41
N ILE A 158 -26.32 14.30 -4.23
CA ILE A 158 -26.77 15.54 -4.88
C ILE A 158 -26.89 15.25 -6.37
N ALA A 159 -28.07 15.47 -6.96
CA ALA A 159 -28.33 15.20 -8.38
C ALA A 159 -27.92 13.79 -8.85
N ASN A 160 -28.20 12.76 -8.01
CA ASN A 160 -27.78 11.37 -8.21
C ASN A 160 -26.26 11.12 -8.23
N VAL A 161 -25.45 12.11 -7.85
CA VAL A 161 -23.99 11.98 -7.70
C VAL A 161 -23.65 11.80 -6.23
N ASP A 162 -22.85 10.77 -5.92
CA ASP A 162 -22.30 10.54 -4.60
C ASP A 162 -21.08 11.45 -4.37
N LEU A 163 -21.19 12.38 -3.43
CA LEU A 163 -20.10 13.30 -3.03
C LEU A 163 -19.23 12.74 -1.89
N SER A 164 -19.63 11.62 -1.28
CA SER A 164 -18.85 10.94 -0.23
C SER A 164 -17.38 10.71 -0.61
N PRO A 165 -17.04 10.36 -1.87
CA PRO A 165 -15.65 10.23 -2.29
C PRO A 165 -14.81 11.49 -2.09
N LEU A 166 -15.35 12.68 -2.34
CA LEU A 166 -14.60 13.93 -2.20
C LEU A 166 -14.16 14.15 -0.75
N PHE A 167 -15.05 13.92 0.21
CA PHE A 167 -14.73 14.05 1.63
C PHE A 167 -13.73 12.99 2.10
N LEU A 168 -13.86 11.75 1.61
CA LEU A 168 -12.89 10.71 1.92
C LEU A 168 -11.51 11.04 1.32
N LEU A 169 -11.45 11.58 0.10
CA LEU A 169 -10.18 11.99 -0.53
C LEU A 169 -9.50 13.09 0.28
N VAL A 170 -10.25 14.10 0.75
CA VAL A 170 -9.71 15.15 1.63
C VAL A 170 -9.20 14.55 2.94
N LEU A 171 -9.95 13.63 3.57
CA LEU A 171 -9.50 12.96 4.79
C LEU A 171 -8.22 12.17 4.57
N ILE A 172 -8.14 11.39 3.49
CA ILE A 172 -6.92 10.61 3.16
C ILE A 172 -5.75 11.57 2.93
N GLN A 173 -5.96 12.70 2.25
CA GLN A 173 -4.90 13.69 2.06
C GLN A 173 -4.39 14.27 3.38
N LEU A 174 -5.29 14.58 4.33
CA LEU A 174 -4.90 15.02 5.66
C LEU A 174 -4.11 13.94 6.40
N LEU A 175 -4.53 12.67 6.33
CA LEU A 175 -3.78 11.56 6.92
C LEU A 175 -2.40 11.39 6.28
N LEU A 176 -2.29 11.52 4.96
CA LEU A 176 -1.01 11.51 4.26
C LEU A 176 -0.08 12.65 4.70
N MET A 177 -0.62 13.83 5.00
CA MET A 177 0.16 14.93 5.60
C MET A 177 0.71 14.56 6.98
N VAL A 178 -0.09 13.90 7.82
CA VAL A 178 0.38 13.41 9.13
C VAL A 178 1.47 12.35 8.97
N VAL A 179 1.27 11.39 8.07
CA VAL A 179 2.25 10.33 7.76
C VAL A 179 3.57 10.95 7.28
N ALA A 180 3.51 11.94 6.38
CA ALA A 180 4.69 12.66 5.91
C ALA A 180 5.39 13.47 7.02
N GLY A 181 4.64 13.94 8.01
CA GLY A 181 5.21 14.55 9.23
C GLY A 181 6.02 13.53 10.02
N VAL A 182 5.41 12.38 10.34
CA VAL A 182 6.06 11.27 11.07
C VAL A 182 7.30 10.78 10.33
N GLU A 183 7.23 10.60 9.01
CA GLU A 183 8.36 10.16 8.17
C GLU A 183 9.58 11.09 8.29
N ARG A 184 9.38 12.39 8.49
CA ARG A 184 10.47 13.38 8.64
C ARG A 184 11.08 13.38 10.03
N GLU A 185 10.32 13.02 11.05
CA GLU A 185 10.78 13.02 12.44
C GLU A 185 11.64 11.79 12.76
N ILE A 186 11.30 10.63 12.19
CA ILE A 186 11.99 9.36 12.51
C ILE A 186 13.50 9.39 12.24
N PRO A 187 14.02 9.94 11.11
CA PRO A 187 15.46 10.03 10.89
C PRO A 187 16.20 10.89 11.92
N ALA A 188 15.51 11.85 12.55
CA ALA A 188 16.11 12.68 13.60
C ALA A 188 16.25 11.94 14.95
N LEU A 189 15.60 10.78 15.09
CA LEU A 189 15.63 9.94 16.29
C LEU A 189 16.68 8.80 16.21
N MET A 190 17.35 8.64 15.07
CA MET A 190 18.35 7.60 14.78
C MET A 190 19.77 8.08 15.02
#